data_AF-A0A9C7EQF4-F1
#
_entry.id   AF-A0A9C7EQF4-F1
#
_cell.length_a   1.000
_cell.length_b   1.000
_cell.length_c   1.000
_cell.angle_alpha   90.00
_cell.angle_beta   90.00
_cell.angle_gamma   90.00
#
_symmetry.space_group_name_H-M   'P 1'
#
loop_
_entity.id
_entity.type
_entity.pdbx_description
1 polymer ?
#
loop_
_entity_poly.entity_id
_entity_poly.type
_entity_poly.pdbx_seq_one_letter_code
_entity_poly.pdbx_strand_id
1 'polypeptide(L)'
;MRPDYSDITKRLGPPLWWDEYGVPRYDPFKPSMCDVYVKKVALLIVKCQECGREFKVAVSTAFSFYEPTPNKYSWCFYGDPPRHDDKDCPAGNTMNSIPVQVLEYWERGSSGHMCWRRRPEYECVFTEEAE
;
A
#
# COMPACT_ATOMS: atom_id res chain seq x y z
N MET A 1 -0.89 14.41 5.74
CA MET A 1 0.58 14.30 5.88
C MET A 1 0.92 13.12 6.78
N ARG A 2 1.88 12.27 6.36
CA ARG A 2 2.35 11.08 7.10
C ARG A 2 3.39 11.42 8.17
N PRO A 3 3.57 10.60 9.23
CA PRO A 3 4.62 10.82 10.23
C PRO A 3 6.04 10.82 9.66
N ASP A 4 6.95 11.51 10.34
CA ASP A 4 8.39 11.44 10.07
C ASP A 4 9.00 10.20 10.72
N TYR A 5 9.63 9.34 9.92
CA TYR A 5 10.41 8.21 10.42
C TYR A 5 11.88 8.32 10.01
N SER A 6 12.38 9.53 9.76
CA SER A 6 13.78 9.75 9.35
C SER A 6 14.79 9.33 10.41
N ASP A 7 14.42 9.30 11.67
CA ASP A 7 15.24 8.74 12.76
C ASP A 7 15.48 7.23 12.60
N ILE A 8 14.51 6.49 12.06
CA ILE A 8 14.59 5.06 11.77
C ILE A 8 15.22 4.81 10.39
N THR A 9 14.72 5.48 9.34
CA THR A 9 15.16 5.24 7.96
C THR A 9 16.61 5.65 7.70
N LYS A 10 17.12 6.68 8.38
CA LYS A 10 18.55 7.03 8.30
C LYS A 10 19.47 5.97 8.93
N ARG A 11 18.95 5.16 9.86
CA ARG A 11 19.74 4.11 10.55
C ARG A 11 19.70 2.78 9.82
N LEU A 12 18.53 2.38 9.33
CA LEU A 12 18.29 1.06 8.73
C LEU A 12 18.32 1.10 7.20
N GLY A 13 18.34 2.28 6.59
CA GLY A 13 18.23 2.46 5.15
C GLY A 13 16.77 2.50 4.65
N PRO A 14 16.56 2.38 3.33
CA PRO A 14 15.23 2.41 2.74
C PRO A 14 14.41 1.19 3.20
N PRO A 15 13.14 1.38 3.58
CA PRO A 15 12.27 0.27 3.95
C PRO A 15 11.92 -0.60 2.73
N LEU A 16 11.55 -1.85 2.98
CA LEU A 16 11.08 -2.77 1.96
C LEU A 16 9.67 -2.43 1.49
N TRP A 17 8.83 -1.94 2.41
CA TRP A 17 7.46 -1.48 2.16
C TRP A 17 6.97 -0.62 3.33
N TRP A 18 5.83 0.04 3.15
CA TRP A 18 5.18 0.87 4.16
C TRP A 18 3.77 0.34 4.46
N ASP A 19 3.32 0.41 5.70
CA ASP A 19 1.92 0.05 6.01
C ASP A 19 0.94 1.18 5.65
N GLU A 20 -0.37 0.94 5.86
CA GLU A 20 -1.43 1.89 5.54
C GLU A 20 -1.35 3.23 6.29
N TYR A 21 -0.52 3.32 7.33
CA TYR A 21 -0.29 4.50 8.14
C TYR A 21 1.02 5.22 7.78
N GLY A 22 1.78 4.70 6.81
CA GLY A 22 3.09 5.24 6.45
C GLY A 22 4.19 4.86 7.44
N VAL A 23 4.07 3.72 8.12
CA VAL A 23 5.13 3.17 8.98
C VAL A 23 6.08 2.32 8.13
N PRO A 24 7.41 2.55 8.19
CA PRO A 24 8.37 1.77 7.41
C PRO A 24 8.51 0.34 7.94
N ARG A 25 8.58 -0.63 7.03
CA ARG A 25 8.76 -2.06 7.33
C ARG A 25 10.02 -2.61 6.66
N TYR A 26 10.80 -3.35 7.43
CA TYR A 26 12.12 -3.86 7.03
C TYR A 26 12.17 -5.37 6.84
N ASP A 27 11.11 -6.07 7.21
CA ASP A 27 10.93 -7.50 6.94
C ASP A 27 10.10 -7.73 5.67
N PRO A 28 10.24 -8.90 5.02
CA PRO A 28 9.38 -9.29 3.90
C PRO A 28 7.90 -9.18 4.25
N PHE A 29 7.10 -8.68 3.30
CA PHE A 29 5.67 -8.46 3.50
C PHE A 29 4.95 -9.75 3.90
N LYS A 30 4.06 -9.63 4.89
CA LYS A 30 3.10 -10.66 5.29
C LYS A 30 1.78 -9.98 5.63
N PRO A 31 0.62 -10.50 5.20
CA PRO A 31 -0.67 -9.87 5.47
C PRO A 31 -0.99 -9.79 6.97
N SER A 32 -0.41 -10.68 7.80
CA SER A 32 -0.53 -10.62 9.26
C SER A 32 0.17 -9.42 9.92
N MET A 33 0.99 -8.68 9.17
CA MET A 33 1.72 -7.50 9.68
C MET A 33 0.93 -6.19 9.51
N CYS A 34 -0.25 -6.22 8.88
CA CYS A 34 -1.07 -5.02 8.69
C CYS A 34 -1.94 -4.75 9.93
N ASP A 35 -3.05 -5.48 10.08
CA ASP A 35 -3.97 -5.33 11.21
C ASP A 35 -4.60 -6.70 11.56
N VAL A 36 -5.06 -6.88 12.80
CA VAL A 36 -5.58 -8.17 13.28
C VAL A 36 -7.06 -8.39 12.95
N TYR A 37 -7.80 -7.35 12.60
CA TYR A 37 -9.23 -7.38 12.28
C TYR A 37 -9.53 -7.31 10.78
N VAL A 38 -8.53 -7.00 9.96
CA VAL A 38 -8.72 -6.94 8.51
C VAL A 38 -9.03 -8.30 7.89
N LYS A 39 -9.79 -8.27 6.80
CA LYS A 39 -10.17 -9.46 6.03
C LYS A 39 -9.50 -9.51 4.67
N LYS A 40 -9.09 -8.36 4.15
CA LYS A 40 -8.43 -8.21 2.87
C LYS A 40 -7.21 -7.30 3.04
N VAL A 41 -6.12 -7.66 2.39
CA VAL A 41 -4.88 -6.87 2.37
C VAL A 41 -4.31 -6.93 0.96
N ALA A 42 -3.85 -5.79 0.46
CA ALA A 42 -3.06 -5.73 -0.76
C ALA A 42 -1.72 -5.03 -0.50
N LEU A 43 -0.65 -5.59 -1.07
CA LEU A 43 0.60 -4.88 -1.25
C LEU A 43 0.57 -4.26 -2.64
N LEU A 44 0.76 -2.94 -2.71
CA LEU A 44 0.64 -2.13 -3.92
C LEU A 44 1.98 -1.48 -4.26
N ILE A 45 2.18 -1.17 -5.53
CA ILE A 45 3.01 -0.04 -5.94
C ILE A 45 2.11 1.18 -6.09
N VAL A 46 2.51 2.27 -5.44
CA VAL A 46 1.93 3.61 -5.64
C VAL A 46 3.03 4.57 -6.07
N LYS A 47 2.69 5.58 -6.87
CA LYS A 47 3.60 6.67 -7.26
C LYS A 47 3.14 7.98 -6.63
N CYS A 48 4.07 8.81 -6.12
CA CYS A 48 3.75 10.19 -5.78
C CYS A 48 3.30 10.93 -7.05
N GLN A 49 2.17 11.64 -7.01
CA GLN A 49 1.68 12.37 -8.19
C GLN A 49 2.59 13.55 -8.60
N GLU A 50 3.46 14.04 -7.72
CA GLU A 50 4.34 15.18 -7.99
C GLU A 50 5.71 14.73 -8.53
N CYS A 51 6.47 13.92 -7.78
CA CYS A 51 7.80 13.48 -8.21
C CYS A 51 7.82 12.14 -8.94
N GLY A 52 6.70 11.42 -9.00
CA GLY A 52 6.61 10.10 -9.63
C GLY A 52 7.30 8.98 -8.86
N ARG A 53 7.91 9.24 -7.69
CA ARG A 53 8.61 8.22 -6.91
C ARG A 53 7.67 7.10 -6.50
N GLU A 54 8.12 5.87 -6.72
CA GLU A 54 7.36 4.67 -6.39
C GLU A 54 7.61 4.18 -4.97
N PHE A 55 6.56 3.66 -4.35
CA PHE A 55 6.58 3.09 -3.02
C PHE A 55 5.80 1.77 -3.01
N LYS A 56 6.35 0.78 -2.33
CA LYS A 56 5.61 -0.41 -1.92
C LYS A 56 4.81 -0.09 -0.67
N VAL A 57 3.48 -0.18 -0.74
CA VAL A 57 2.59 0.16 0.37
C VAL A 57 1.55 -0.92 0.60
N ALA A 58 1.16 -1.13 1.85
CA ALA A 58 0.04 -2.00 2.18
C ALA A 58 -1.24 -1.18 2.36
N VAL A 59 -2.34 -1.69 1.83
CA VAL A 59 -3.70 -1.24 2.13
C VAL A 59 -4.48 -2.41 2.67
N SER A 60 -5.40 -2.14 3.59
CA SER A 60 -6.16 -3.19 4.25
C SER A 60 -7.62 -2.77 4.41
N THR A 61 -8.51 -3.76 4.56
CA THR A 61 -9.91 -3.48 4.89
C THR A 61 -10.55 -4.63 5.64
N ALA A 62 -11.43 -4.28 6.58
CA ALA A 62 -12.32 -5.23 7.25
C ALA A 62 -13.56 -5.58 6.40
N PHE A 63 -13.84 -4.79 5.35
CA PHE A 63 -15.02 -4.94 4.50
C PHE A 63 -14.77 -5.91 3.35
N SER A 64 -15.76 -6.74 3.05
CA SER A 64 -15.61 -7.85 2.09
C SER A 64 -16.03 -7.52 0.66
N PHE A 65 -16.64 -6.36 0.39
CA PHE A 65 -17.31 -6.07 -0.89
C PHE A 65 -16.46 -5.37 -1.95
N TYR A 66 -15.14 -5.36 -1.79
CA TYR A 66 -14.24 -4.69 -2.72
C TYR A 66 -13.15 -5.63 -3.22
N GLU A 67 -13.12 -5.84 -4.53
CA GLU A 67 -12.06 -6.51 -5.27
C GLU A 67 -11.45 -5.49 -6.25
N PRO A 68 -10.11 -5.40 -6.34
CA PRO A 68 -9.50 -4.53 -7.33
C PRO A 68 -9.71 -5.12 -8.73
N THR A 69 -9.94 -4.23 -9.70
CA THR A 69 -9.85 -4.55 -11.12
C THR A 69 -8.89 -3.54 -11.77
N PRO A 70 -8.29 -3.84 -12.93
CA PRO A 70 -7.39 -2.92 -13.62
C PRO A 70 -7.95 -1.50 -13.81
N ASN A 71 -9.28 -1.37 -13.90
CA ASN A 71 -9.99 -0.11 -14.16
C ASN A 71 -10.68 0.45 -12.91
N LYS A 72 -10.55 -0.19 -11.74
CA LYS A 72 -11.19 0.26 -10.50
C LYS A 72 -10.29 -0.02 -9.30
N TYR A 73 -9.69 1.05 -8.77
CA TYR A 73 -8.78 0.99 -7.63
C TYR A 73 -9.40 1.48 -6.31
N SER A 74 -10.72 1.67 -6.22
CA SER A 74 -11.42 2.35 -5.11
C SER A 74 -10.86 2.13 -3.68
N TRP A 75 -10.72 0.89 -3.21
CA TRP A 75 -10.17 0.61 -1.87
C TRP A 75 -8.63 0.49 -1.85
N CYS A 76 -7.99 0.41 -3.01
CA CYS A 76 -6.53 0.46 -3.19
C CYS A 76 -5.97 1.89 -3.18
N PHE A 77 -6.79 2.89 -2.84
CA PHE A 77 -6.34 4.25 -2.66
C PHE A 77 -5.58 4.41 -1.33
N TYR A 78 -4.30 4.74 -1.42
CA TYR A 78 -3.43 4.90 -0.24
C TYR A 78 -3.45 6.32 0.35
N GLY A 79 -3.97 7.32 -0.38
CA GLY A 79 -3.90 8.73 0.01
C GLY A 79 -2.49 9.28 -0.16
N ASP A 80 -2.02 10.05 0.82
CA ASP A 80 -0.68 10.65 0.79
C ASP A 80 0.42 9.57 0.71
N PRO A 81 1.42 9.72 -0.18
CA PRO A 81 2.55 8.80 -0.25
C PRO A 81 3.32 8.77 1.07
N PRO A 82 4.12 7.72 1.33
CA PRO A 82 5.06 7.73 2.44
C PRO A 82 5.94 8.97 2.40
N ARG A 83 6.29 9.49 3.58
CA ARG A 83 7.09 10.71 3.66
C ARG A 83 8.46 10.49 3.00
N HIS A 84 8.75 11.31 2.01
CA HIS A 84 9.96 11.25 1.21
C HIS A 84 10.42 12.70 1.00
N ASP A 85 11.17 13.22 1.97
CA ASP A 85 11.66 14.60 1.98
C ASP A 85 12.76 14.80 0.91
N ASP A 86 12.38 14.64 -0.35
CA ASP A 86 13.21 14.87 -1.52
C ASP A 86 13.16 16.36 -1.88
N LYS A 87 14.32 16.96 -2.15
CA LYS A 87 14.40 18.37 -2.56
C LYS A 87 13.60 18.66 -3.84
N ASP A 88 13.42 17.62 -4.66
CA ASP A 88 12.68 17.65 -5.92
C ASP A 88 11.19 17.36 -5.73
N CYS A 89 10.71 17.21 -4.49
CA CYS A 89 9.29 16.99 -4.17
C CYS A 89 8.80 17.87 -3.01
N PRO A 90 8.81 19.21 -3.18
CA PRO A 90 8.49 20.16 -2.11
C PRO A 90 7.06 20.02 -1.56
N ALA A 91 6.09 19.58 -2.37
CA ALA A 91 4.72 19.33 -1.91
C ALA A 91 4.38 17.85 -1.73
N GLY A 92 5.31 16.92 -2.00
CA GLY A 92 5.03 15.49 -2.15
C GLY A 92 4.37 14.83 -0.95
N ASN A 93 4.71 15.34 0.24
CA ASN A 93 4.18 14.88 1.53
C ASN A 93 2.73 15.33 1.81
N THR A 94 2.18 16.20 0.96
CA THR A 94 0.81 16.73 1.02
C THR A 94 -0.01 16.40 -0.23
N MET A 95 0.60 15.68 -1.17
CA MET A 95 -0.01 15.27 -2.43
C MET A 95 -0.55 13.84 -2.33
N ASN A 96 -1.48 13.46 -3.19
CA ASN A 96 -1.97 12.09 -3.29
C ASN A 96 -0.95 11.18 -3.99
N SER A 97 -1.03 9.89 -3.67
CA SER A 97 -0.38 8.84 -4.43
C SER A 97 -1.36 8.21 -5.43
N ILE A 98 -0.84 7.83 -6.59
CA ILE A 98 -1.58 7.18 -7.66
C ILE A 98 -1.23 5.69 -7.61
N PRO A 99 -2.21 4.78 -7.52
CA PRO A 99 -1.94 3.35 -7.55
C PRO A 99 -1.46 2.92 -8.94
N VAL A 100 -0.42 2.09 -8.98
CA VAL A 100 0.23 1.60 -10.21
C VAL A 100 -0.02 0.11 -10.40
N GLN A 101 0.14 -0.69 -9.35
CA GLN A 101 0.02 -2.14 -9.43
C GLN A 101 -0.37 -2.77 -8.09
N VAL A 102 -1.20 -3.80 -8.13
CA VAL A 102 -1.37 -4.76 -7.03
C VAL A 102 -0.32 -5.86 -7.16
N LEU A 103 0.68 -5.89 -6.27
CA LEU A 103 1.75 -6.90 -6.25
C LEU A 103 1.32 -8.20 -5.61
N GLU A 104 0.61 -8.11 -4.48
CA GLU A 104 0.07 -9.25 -3.78
C GLU A 104 -1.31 -8.89 -3.24
N TYR A 105 -2.27 -9.79 -3.36
CA TYR A 105 -3.58 -9.64 -2.75
C TYR A 105 -3.91 -10.87 -1.89
N TRP A 106 -4.39 -10.62 -0.68
CA TRP A 106 -4.63 -11.63 0.34
C TRP A 106 -6.01 -11.48 0.96
N GLU A 107 -6.67 -12.61 1.20
CA GLU A 107 -7.94 -12.68 1.91
C GLU A 107 -7.83 -13.61 3.11
N ARG A 108 -8.52 -13.25 4.19
CA ARG A 108 -8.66 -14.10 5.38
C ARG A 108 -10.02 -14.80 5.35
N GLY A 109 -10.00 -16.12 5.52
CA GLY A 109 -11.21 -16.95 5.55
C GLY A 109 -12.20 -16.52 6.65
N SER A 110 -13.50 -16.68 6.39
CA SER A 110 -14.59 -16.27 7.27
C SER A 110 -14.99 -17.31 8.32
N SER A 111 -14.53 -18.57 8.21
CA SER A 111 -14.95 -19.67 9.09
C SER A 111 -13.78 -20.55 9.55
N GLY A 112 -13.63 -20.68 10.88
CA GLY A 112 -12.81 -21.69 11.58
C GLY A 112 -11.28 -21.63 11.40
N HIS A 113 -10.82 -21.09 10.28
CA HIS A 113 -9.41 -21.01 9.91
C HIS A 113 -9.11 -19.55 9.55
N MET A 114 -8.51 -18.81 10.50
CA MET A 114 -8.00 -17.45 10.31
C MET A 114 -6.74 -17.42 9.42
N CYS A 115 -6.66 -18.30 8.42
CA CYS A 115 -5.53 -18.38 7.52
C CYS A 115 -5.67 -17.36 6.39
N TRP A 116 -4.54 -16.75 6.06
CA TRP A 116 -4.41 -15.88 4.90
C TRP A 116 -4.24 -16.72 3.64
N ARG A 117 -4.99 -16.38 2.59
CA ARG A 117 -4.89 -17.00 1.27
C ARG A 117 -4.60 -15.91 0.23
N ARG A 118 -3.54 -16.11 -0.54
CA ARG A 118 -3.21 -15.26 -1.69
C ARG A 118 -4.22 -15.50 -2.82
N ARG A 119 -4.66 -14.43 -3.48
CA ARG A 119 -5.59 -14.47 -4.62
C ARG A 119 -4.95 -13.76 -5.83
N PRO A 120 -4.11 -14.48 -6.60
CA PRO A 120 -3.40 -13.89 -7.74
C PRO A 120 -4.33 -13.32 -8.83
N GLU A 121 -5.59 -13.73 -8.89
CA GLU A 121 -6.57 -13.20 -9.82
C GLU A 121 -6.86 -11.68 -9.64
N TYR A 122 -6.48 -11.12 -8.49
CA TYR A 122 -6.62 -9.70 -8.16
C TYR A 122 -5.29 -8.92 -8.24
N GLU A 123 -4.20 -9.59 -8.66
CA GLU A 123 -2.89 -8.97 -8.86
C GLU A 123 -2.82 -8.41 -10.29
N CYS A 124 -2.96 -7.10 -10.41
CA CYS A 124 -3.08 -6.42 -11.69
C CYS A 124 -2.31 -5.11 -11.74
N VAL A 125 -1.96 -4.68 -12.94
CA VAL A 125 -1.48 -3.32 -13.22
C VAL A 125 -2.70 -2.46 -13.50
N PHE A 126 -2.77 -1.29 -12.88
CA PHE A 126 -3.83 -0.33 -13.18
C PHE A 126 -3.54 0.33 -14.52
N THR A 127 -4.52 0.37 -15.41
CA THR A 127 -4.42 1.15 -16.63
C THR A 127 -4.71 2.60 -16.32
N GLU A 128 -3.93 3.53 -16.86
CA GLU A 128 -4.23 4.96 -16.79
C GLU A 128 -5.46 5.27 -17.65
N GLU A 129 -6.65 4.87 -17.21
CA GLU A 129 -7.94 5.27 -17.78
C GLU A 129 -9.08 4.82 -16.84
N ALA A 130 -9.52 5.74 -15.97
CA ALA A 130 -10.92 5.97 -15.57
C ALA A 130 -10.99 6.90 -14.34
N GLU A 131 -10.74 8.19 -14.55
CA GLU A 131 -11.74 9.27 -14.42
C GLU A 131 -11.21 10.56 -15.08
#